data_AF-A0A1A8D320-F1
#
_entry.id   AF-A0A1A8D320-F1
#
_cell.length_a   1.000
_cell.length_b   1.000
_cell.length_c   1.000
_cell.angle_alpha   90.00
_cell.angle_beta   90.00
_cell.angle_gamma   90.00
#
_symmetry.space_group_name_H-M   'P 1'
#
loop_
_entity.id
_entity.type
_entity.pdbx_description
1 polymer ?
#
loop_
_entity_poly.entity_id
_entity_poly.type
_entity_poly.pdbx_seq_one_letter_code
_entity_poly.pdbx_strand_id
1 'polypeptide(L)' 'ALRFNSSSVQCQNSSYLYEGMRISELPVDFSVVWNGNFIIDNPENIQVHLYKCAAQRDSCGMCLKA' A
#
# COMPACT_ATOMS: atom_id res chain seq x y z
N ALA A 1 -3.06 -12.36 -7.98
CA ALA A 1 -1.69 -11.90 -8.27
C ALA A 1 -1.02 -12.87 -9.24
N LEU A 2 -0.03 -12.43 -10.00
CA LEU A 2 0.77 -13.28 -10.87
C LEU A 2 2.21 -13.30 -10.37
N ARG A 3 2.85 -14.47 -10.43
CA ARG A 3 4.28 -14.63 -10.25
C ARG A 3 4.91 -14.78 -11.62
N PHE A 4 5.78 -13.86 -12.02
CA PHE A 4 6.43 -13.93 -13.33
C PHE A 4 7.64 -14.87 -13.32
N ASN A 5 8.40 -14.88 -12.23
CA ASN A 5 9.58 -15.72 -12.06
C ASN A 5 9.92 -15.89 -10.56
N SER A 6 11.15 -16.31 -10.24
CA SER A 6 11.59 -16.51 -8.86
C SER A 6 11.75 -15.22 -8.05
N SER A 7 11.86 -14.06 -8.70
CA SER A 7 12.17 -12.76 -8.09
C SER A 7 11.12 -11.67 -8.29
N SER A 8 10.04 -11.92 -9.04
CA SER A 8 8.99 -10.92 -9.24
C SER A 8 7.56 -11.46 -9.21
N VAL A 9 6.70 -10.64 -8.59
CA VAL A 9 5.26 -10.86 -8.41
C VAL A 9 4.51 -9.55 -8.63
N GLN A 10 3.26 -9.63 -9.07
CA GLN A 10 2.42 -8.44 -9.28
C GLN A 10 0.95 -8.72 -8.96
N CYS A 11 0.32 -7.81 -8.21
CA CYS A 11 -1.11 -7.79 -8.00
C CYS A 11 -1.84 -7.34 -9.27
N GLN A 12 -3.05 -7.85 -9.50
CA GLN A 12 -3.90 -7.35 -10.58
C GLN A 12 -4.38 -5.92 -10.26
N ASN A 13 -4.82 -5.18 -11.28
CA ASN A 13 -5.31 -3.82 -11.09
C ASN A 13 -6.50 -3.81 -10.12
N SER A 14 -6.38 -3.00 -9.07
CA SER A 14 -7.42 -2.83 -8.04
C SER A 14 -7.23 -1.47 -7.38
N SER A 15 -8.33 -0.89 -6.90
CA SER A 15 -8.31 0.33 -6.10
C SER A 15 -8.48 -0.02 -4.62
N TYR A 16 -7.86 0.78 -3.75
CA TYR A 16 -7.91 0.61 -2.30
C TYR A 16 -8.36 1.90 -1.65
N LEU A 17 -9.11 1.79 -0.55
CA LEU A 17 -9.64 2.92 0.21
C LEU A 17 -9.62 2.56 1.70
N TYR A 18 -9.44 3.55 2.55
CA TYR A 18 -9.70 3.47 3.99
C TYR A 18 -10.74 4.51 4.40
N GLU A 19 -11.43 4.31 5.52
CA GLU A 19 -12.45 5.24 6.01
C GLU A 19 -11.85 6.48 6.69
N GLY A 20 -12.55 7.62 6.59
CA GLY A 20 -12.14 8.89 7.21
C GLY A 20 -11.09 9.69 6.43
N MET A 21 -10.77 10.89 6.93
CA MET A 21 -9.88 11.88 6.28
C MET A 21 -8.79 12.39 7.24
N ARG A 22 -8.60 11.70 8.37
CA ARG A 22 -7.73 12.16 9.46
C ARG A 22 -6.24 11.92 9.21
N ILE A 23 -5.91 10.95 8.37
CA ILE A 23 -4.54 10.52 8.05
C ILE A 23 -4.36 10.78 6.56
N SER A 24 -3.23 11.35 6.14
CA SER A 24 -2.92 11.59 4.72
C SER A 24 -2.19 10.42 4.08
N GLU A 25 -1.30 9.78 4.84
CA GLU A 25 -0.51 8.62 4.44
C GLU A 25 -0.62 7.55 5.53
N LEU A 26 -1.13 6.38 5.14
CA LEU A 26 -1.36 5.26 6.03
C LEU A 26 -0.51 4.07 5.57
N PRO A 27 0.54 3.69 6.32
CA PRO A 27 1.23 2.43 6.08
C PRO A 27 0.32 1.25 6.45
N VAL A 28 0.27 0.25 5.57
CA VAL A 28 -0.55 -0.95 5.72
C VAL A 28 0.30 -2.18 5.50
N ASP A 29 0.26 -3.10 6.46
CA ASP A 29 0.90 -4.41 6.31
C ASP A 29 0.18 -5.23 5.25
N PHE A 30 0.95 -5.96 4.43
CA PHE A 30 0.41 -6.87 3.43
C PHE A 30 1.06 -8.25 3.55
N SER A 31 0.38 -9.26 3.01
CA SER A 31 0.88 -10.62 2.96
C SER A 31 0.69 -11.19 1.56
N VAL A 32 1.75 -11.83 1.03
CA VAL A 32 1.67 -12.56 -0.23
C VAL A 32 1.35 -14.02 0.09
N VAL A 33 0.18 -14.48 -0.34
CA VAL A 33 -0.31 -15.84 -0.05
C VAL A 33 -0.32 -16.68 -1.32
N TRP A 34 0.15 -17.93 -1.22
CA TRP A 34 0.06 -18.93 -2.29
C TRP A 34 -0.51 -20.25 -1.76
N ASN A 35 -1.05 -21.08 -2.65
CA ASN A 35 -1.76 -22.33 -2.31
C ASN A 35 -2.85 -22.17 -1.23
N GLY A 36 -3.47 -20.99 -1.14
CA GLY A 36 -4.56 -20.69 -0.20
C GLY A 36 -4.14 -20.27 1.20
N ASN A 37 -3.01 -20.75 1.73
CA ASN A 37 -2.62 -20.47 3.13
C ASN A 37 -1.11 -20.32 3.38
N PHE A 38 -0.23 -20.55 2.39
CA PHE A 38 1.20 -20.34 2.59
C PHE A 38 1.53 -18.85 2.41
N ILE A 39 1.96 -18.23 3.50
CA ILE A 39 2.37 -16.83 3.53
C ILE A 39 3.88 -16.78 3.24
N ILE A 40 4.29 -15.89 2.33
CA ILE A 40 5.70 -15.62 2.07
C ILE A 40 6.24 -14.71 3.18
N ASP A 41 7.41 -15.06 3.71
CA ASP A 41 8.09 -14.27 4.73
C ASP A 41 8.41 -12.85 4.22
N ASN A 42 8.17 -11.85 5.08
CA ASN A 42 8.46 -10.44 4.82
C ASN A 42 9.46 -9.92 5.88
N PRO A 43 10.74 -10.33 5.83
CA PRO A 43 11.71 -10.00 6.89
C PRO A 43 12.01 -8.50 7.01
N GLU A 44 11.90 -7.76 5.91
CA GLU A 44 12.09 -6.30 5.87
C GLU A 44 10.84 -5.52 6.30
N ASN A 45 9.76 -6.23 6.68
CA ASN A 45 8.47 -5.64 7.05
C ASN A 45 7.99 -4.58 6.05
N ILE A 46 8.06 -4.90 4.75
CA ILE A 46 7.63 -4.02 3.67
C ILE A 46 6.14 -3.73 3.83
N GLN A 47 5.76 -2.46 3.65
CA GLN A 47 4.38 -1.98 3.77
C GLN A 47 3.90 -1.34 2.46
N VAL A 48 2.58 -1.29 2.28
CA VAL A 48 1.93 -0.50 1.23
C VAL A 48 1.44 0.81 1.84
N HIS A 49 1.71 1.93 1.17
CA HIS A 49 1.30 3.24 1.64
C HIS A 49 0.01 3.66 0.93
N LEU A 50 -1.10 3.71 1.66
CA LEU A 50 -2.35 4.29 1.16
C LEU A 50 -2.35 5.78 1.43
N TYR A 51 -2.34 6.60 0.39
CA TYR A 51 -2.38 8.05 0.52
C TYR A 51 -3.69 8.65 -0.01
N LYS A 52 -4.15 9.73 0.64
CA LYS A 52 -5.29 10.54 0.19
C LYS A 52 -4.83 11.98 -0.03
N CYS A 53 -4.90 12.44 -1.28
CA CYS A 53 -4.41 13.78 -1.63
C CYS A 53 -5.08 14.92 -0.86
N ALA A 54 -6.35 14.78 -0.50
CA ALA A 54 -7.12 15.82 0.18
C ALA A 54 -7.11 15.71 1.72
N ALA A 55 -6.50 14.67 2.30
CA ALA A 55 -6.42 14.53 3.74
C ALA A 55 -5.22 15.32 4.28
N GLN A 56 -5.42 16.08 5.36
CA GLN A 56 -4.40 16.90 6.05
C GLN A 56 -3.67 17.94 5.15
N ARG A 57 -4.30 18.39 4.05
CA ARG A 57 -3.71 19.37 3.13
C ARG A 57 -4.65 20.54 2.89
N ASP A 58 -4.80 21.38 3.91
CA ASP A 58 -5.74 22.51 3.87
C ASP A 58 -5.23 23.71 3.05
N SER A 59 -4.01 23.66 2.52
CA SER A 59 -3.43 24.72 1.70
C SER A 59 -2.49 24.18 0.62
N CYS A 60 -2.31 24.95 -0.47
CA CYS A 60 -1.38 24.60 -1.55
C CYS A 60 0.06 24.40 -1.05
N GLY A 61 0.47 25.18 -0.03
CA GLY A 61 1.77 25.07 0.60
C GLY A 61 2.00 23.72 1.29
N MET A 62 0.96 23.08 1.82
CA MET A 62 1.07 21.74 2.40
C MET A 62 1.20 20.65 1.34
N CYS A 63 0.58 20.82 0.16
CA CYS A 63 0.75 19.89 -0.97
C CYS A 63 2.15 19.96 -1.59
N LEU A 64 2.74 21.15 -1.64
CA LEU A 64 4.01 21.41 -2.31
C LEU A 64 5.21 21.37 -1.36
N LYS A 65 5.01 21.02 -0.09
CA LYS A 65 6.08 20.94 0.89
C LYS A 65 6.97 19.73 0.59
N ALA A 66 8.22 20.03 0.23
CA ALA A 66 9.29 19.06 0.02
C ALA A 66 9.94 18.63 1.35
#